data_AF-A0A6N1YAA4-F1
#
_entry.id   AF-A0A6N1YAA4-F1
#
_cell.length_a   1.000
_cell.length_b   1.000
_cell.length_c   1.000
_cell.angle_alpha   90.00
_cell.angle_beta   90.00
_cell.angle_gamma   90.00
#
_symmetry.space_group_name_H-M   'P 1'
#
loop_
_entity.id
_entity.type
_entity.pdbx_description
1 polymer ?
#
loop_
_entity_poly.entity_id
_entity_poly.type
_entity_poly.pdbx_seq_one_letter_code
_entity_poly.pdbx_strand_id
1 'polypeptide(L)'
;MGQEINISAFNPSDFTQFYQKLNQETECLKDLIKQGHCSQKAPIAGFEIEAWLIDDTMQASPNNASFLATLNDPLAFPELAKFNIELNSIPEKLIGTVFSNLHKNLSQTWNKACTHSNSQFRISHISGIGISSPLSINSSNDCQLSKCM
;
A
#
# COMPACT_ATOMS: atom_id res chain seq x y z
N MET A 1 3.43 4.93 5.34
CA MET A 1 2.75 5.78 4.36
C MET A 1 3.24 7.22 4.44
N GLY A 2 3.18 7.93 3.31
CA GLY A 2 3.98 9.12 2.98
C GLY A 2 4.00 10.21 4.05
N GLN A 3 5.22 10.67 4.40
CA GLN A 3 5.40 11.83 5.26
C GLN A 3 5.19 13.09 4.42
N GLU A 4 4.29 13.96 4.86
CA GLU A 4 4.16 15.31 4.30
C GLU A 4 5.51 16.03 4.44
N ILE A 5 6.07 16.45 3.30
CA ILE A 5 7.30 17.25 3.28
C ILE A 5 6.91 18.72 3.24
N ASN A 6 7.43 19.50 4.19
CA ASN A 6 7.17 20.94 4.28
C ASN A 6 7.89 21.76 3.21
N ILE A 7 8.63 21.12 2.30
CA ILE A 7 9.45 21.75 1.26
C ILE A 7 8.87 21.35 -0.09
N SER A 8 8.37 22.34 -0.83
CA SER A 8 7.78 22.17 -2.17
C SER A 8 8.69 22.67 -3.30
N ALA A 9 9.83 23.28 -2.98
CA ALA A 9 10.77 23.83 -3.94
C ALA A 9 12.14 23.17 -3.79
N PHE A 10 12.64 22.61 -4.90
CA PHE A 10 13.95 21.97 -4.98
C PHE A 10 14.77 22.63 -6.08
N ASN A 11 16.06 22.79 -5.83
CA ASN A 11 17.02 23.26 -6.82
C ASN A 11 17.72 22.08 -7.50
N PRO A 12 18.39 22.28 -8.64
CA PRO A 12 19.11 21.20 -9.34
C PRO A 12 20.20 20.48 -8.52
N SER A 13 20.82 21.15 -7.54
CA SER A 13 21.81 20.52 -6.66
C SER A 13 21.18 19.55 -5.67
N ASP A 14 19.95 19.80 -5.21
CA ASP A 14 19.21 18.88 -4.34
C ASP A 14 18.95 17.54 -5.07
N PHE A 15 18.53 17.60 -6.33
CA PHE A 15 18.35 16.40 -7.16
C PHE A 15 19.67 15.66 -7.38
N THR A 16 20.76 16.39 -7.66
CA THR A 16 22.09 15.81 -7.83
C THR A 16 22.52 15.05 -6.57
N GLN A 17 22.34 15.67 -5.40
CA GLN A 17 22.65 15.04 -4.11
C GLN A 17 21.76 13.82 -3.84
N PHE A 18 20.46 13.92 -4.14
CA PHE A 18 19.53 12.80 -4.02
C PHE A 18 19.97 11.60 -4.86
N TYR A 19 20.28 11.79 -6.14
CA TYR A 19 20.72 10.69 -7.01
C TYR A 19 22.05 10.08 -6.56
N GLN A 20 22.98 10.89 -6.08
CA GLN A 20 24.23 10.37 -5.50
C GLN A 20 23.96 9.48 -4.30
N LYS A 21 23.07 9.89 -3.39
CA LYS A 21 22.69 9.10 -2.21
C LYS A 21 21.91 7.84 -2.58
N LEU A 22 20.94 7.96 -3.48
CA LEU A 22 20.18 6.83 -3.98
C LEU A 22 21.09 5.75 -4.57
N ASN A 23 22.08 6.13 -5.38
CA ASN A 23 23.05 5.20 -5.94
C ASN A 23 23.91 4.54 -4.86
N GLN A 24 24.42 5.32 -3.89
CA GLN A 24 25.22 4.80 -2.77
C GLN A 24 24.44 3.77 -1.94
N GLU A 25 23.19 4.08 -1.59
CA GLU A 25 22.33 3.19 -0.80
C GLU A 25 21.91 1.95 -1.59
N THR A 26 21.68 2.09 -2.89
CA THR A 26 21.35 0.96 -3.78
C THR A 26 22.53 -0.01 -3.91
N GLU A 27 23.76 0.48 -4.04
CA GLU A 27 24.95 -0.40 -4.04
C GLU A 27 25.16 -1.08 -2.67
N CYS A 28 24.98 -0.35 -1.57
CA CYS A 28 25.03 -0.93 -0.23
C CYS A 28 24.00 -2.07 -0.06
N LEU A 29 22.76 -1.86 -0.51
CA LEU A 29 21.72 -2.89 -0.49
C LEU A 29 22.11 -4.12 -1.33
N LYS A 30 22.68 -3.92 -2.53
CA LYS A 30 23.16 -5.04 -3.36
C LYS A 30 24.21 -5.86 -2.64
N ASP A 31 25.15 -5.21 -1.96
CA ASP A 31 26.21 -5.90 -1.21
C ASP A 31 25.64 -6.66 0.00
N LEU A 32 24.71 -6.06 0.74
CA LEU A 32 24.00 -6.75 1.83
C LEU A 32 23.27 -8.01 1.35
N ILE A 33 22.60 -7.93 0.20
CA ILE A 33 21.92 -9.08 -0.41
C ILE A 33 22.94 -10.16 -0.79
N LYS A 34 24.04 -9.80 -1.48
CA LYS A 34 25.10 -10.75 -1.88
C LYS A 34 25.77 -11.43 -0.68
N GLN A 35 25.92 -10.71 0.43
CA GLN A 35 26.51 -11.21 1.67
C GLN A 35 25.53 -12.05 2.51
N GLY A 36 24.29 -12.24 2.05
CA GLY A 36 23.31 -13.07 2.75
C GLY A 36 22.74 -12.44 4.03
N HIS A 37 22.76 -11.11 4.15
CA HIS A 37 22.18 -10.38 5.29
C HIS A 37 20.65 -10.32 5.26
N CYS A 38 20.00 -10.82 4.20
CA CYS A 38 18.54 -10.94 4.16
C CYS A 38 18.03 -11.95 5.20
N SER A 39 16.80 -11.71 5.70
CA SER A 39 16.15 -12.60 6.65
C SER A 39 16.02 -14.02 6.11
N GLN A 40 16.44 -15.01 6.90
CA GLN A 40 16.22 -16.44 6.65
C GLN A 40 15.01 -16.99 7.41
N LYS A 41 14.24 -16.13 8.07
CA LYS A 41 13.01 -16.52 8.76
C LYS A 41 11.96 -17.01 7.75
N ALA A 42 11.02 -17.82 8.24
CA ALA A 42 9.88 -18.25 7.45
C ALA A 42 9.17 -17.04 6.80
N PRO A 43 8.72 -17.13 5.54
CA PRO A 43 8.02 -16.06 4.87
C PRO A 43 6.77 -15.62 5.66
N ILE A 44 6.54 -14.32 5.68
CA ILE A 44 5.37 -13.67 6.29
C ILE A 44 4.68 -12.88 5.19
N ALA A 45 3.35 -12.87 5.18
CA ALA A 45 2.55 -12.07 4.28
C ALA A 45 1.49 -11.28 5.05
N GLY A 46 1.17 -10.10 4.54
CA GLY A 46 -0.03 -9.37 4.87
C GLY A 46 -0.70 -8.90 3.59
N PHE A 47 -1.81 -8.19 3.72
CA PHE A 47 -2.39 -7.44 2.62
C PHE A 47 -2.61 -5.99 3.04
N GLU A 48 -2.75 -5.18 2.02
CA GLU A 48 -3.14 -3.79 2.08
C GLU A 48 -4.21 -3.62 0.99
N ILE A 49 -5.30 -2.92 1.33
CA ILE A 49 -6.28 -2.49 0.34
C ILE A 49 -6.54 -1.00 0.49
N GLU A 50 -6.66 -0.32 -0.64
CA GLU A 50 -7.13 1.06 -0.68
C GLU A 50 -8.64 1.14 -0.93
N ALA A 51 -9.29 2.08 -0.26
CA ALA A 51 -10.70 2.35 -0.43
C ALA A 51 -10.97 3.84 -0.47
N TRP A 52 -12.01 4.22 -1.21
CA TRP A 52 -12.45 5.61 -1.32
C TRP A 52 -13.62 5.84 -0.37
N LEU A 53 -13.55 6.96 0.34
CA LEU A 53 -14.70 7.58 0.98
C LEU A 53 -15.49 8.32 -0.09
N ILE A 54 -16.77 7.99 -0.20
CA ILE A 54 -17.70 8.64 -1.13
C ILE A 54 -18.91 9.17 -0.37
N ASP A 55 -19.55 10.21 -0.89
CA ASP A 55 -20.82 10.74 -0.37
C ASP A 55 -22.04 10.01 -0.97
N ASP A 56 -23.24 10.42 -0.57
CA ASP A 56 -24.50 9.85 -1.05
C ASP A 56 -24.76 10.07 -2.54
N THR A 57 -24.05 11.01 -3.17
CA THR A 57 -24.08 11.26 -4.62
C THR A 57 -23.02 10.46 -5.38
N MET A 58 -22.33 9.53 -4.69
CA MET A 58 -21.22 8.71 -5.21
C MET A 58 -19.98 9.51 -5.61
N GLN A 59 -19.80 10.71 -5.03
CA GLN A 59 -18.64 11.55 -5.28
C GLN A 59 -17.58 11.36 -4.20
N ALA A 60 -16.30 11.53 -4.58
CA ALA A 60 -15.19 11.42 -3.65
C ALA A 60 -15.31 12.45 -2.50
N SER A 61 -15.21 11.96 -1.27
CA SER A 61 -15.36 12.74 -0.05
C SER A 61 -14.00 12.98 0.62
N PRO A 62 -13.44 14.20 0.59
CA PRO A 62 -12.07 14.48 1.03
C PRO A 62 -11.93 14.59 2.57
N ASN A 63 -12.40 13.57 3.29
CA ASN A 63 -12.54 13.54 4.74
C ASN A 63 -11.77 12.37 5.40
N ASN A 64 -10.74 11.82 4.75
CA ASN A 64 -10.00 10.66 5.25
C ASN A 64 -9.40 10.87 6.65
N ALA A 65 -8.79 12.03 6.91
CA ALA A 65 -8.17 12.32 8.20
C ALA A 65 -9.18 12.32 9.36
N SER A 66 -10.33 12.98 9.19
CA SER A 66 -11.40 13.00 10.20
C SER A 66 -12.07 11.64 10.37
N PHE A 67 -12.28 10.92 9.26
CA PHE A 67 -12.82 9.57 9.29
C PHE A 67 -11.89 8.61 10.06
N LEU A 68 -10.59 8.63 9.77
CA LEU A 68 -9.60 7.78 10.42
C LEU A 68 -9.40 8.12 11.90
N ALA A 69 -9.40 9.41 12.25
CA ALA A 69 -9.31 9.86 13.64
C ALA A 69 -10.45 9.32 14.51
N THR A 70 -11.65 9.16 13.93
CA THR A 70 -12.81 8.62 14.64
C THR A 70 -12.91 7.09 14.55
N LEU A 71 -12.48 6.49 13.43
CA LEU A 71 -12.39 5.03 13.28
C LEU A 71 -11.39 4.45 14.30
N ASN A 72 -10.30 5.19 14.56
CA ASN A 72 -9.28 4.89 15.56
C ASN A 72 -8.83 3.43 15.51
N ASP A 73 -8.54 2.95 14.29
CA ASP A 73 -8.04 1.61 14.04
C ASP A 73 -6.54 1.67 13.70
N PRO A 74 -5.67 0.94 14.42
CA PRO A 74 -4.23 0.93 14.13
C PRO A 74 -3.87 0.27 12.80
N LEU A 75 -4.81 -0.41 12.13
CA LEU A 75 -4.65 -1.02 10.82
C LEU A 75 -5.25 -0.14 9.70
N ALA A 76 -5.67 1.09 9.99
CA ALA A 76 -6.21 2.01 9.00
C ALA A 76 -5.37 3.29 8.92
N PHE A 77 -4.96 3.68 7.72
CA PHE A 77 -4.07 4.81 7.49
C PHE A 77 -4.61 5.76 6.41
N PRO A 78 -4.22 7.03 6.45
CA PRO A 78 -4.55 7.96 5.38
C PRO A 78 -3.63 7.71 4.18
N GLU A 79 -4.21 7.82 3.00
CA GLU A 79 -3.49 7.89 1.73
C GLU A 79 -3.27 9.33 1.28
N LEU A 80 -2.44 9.49 0.23
CA LEU A 80 -2.14 10.80 -0.35
C LEU A 80 -3.39 11.57 -0.78
N ALA A 81 -4.35 10.89 -1.43
CA ALA A 81 -5.63 11.49 -1.77
C ALA A 81 -6.48 11.63 -0.49
N LYS A 82 -7.01 12.84 -0.23
CA LYS A 82 -7.80 13.16 0.97
C LYS A 82 -9.09 12.35 1.12
N PHE A 83 -9.47 11.58 0.11
CA PHE A 83 -10.64 10.69 0.10
C PHE A 83 -10.27 9.21 0.12
N ASN A 84 -8.98 8.85 -0.03
CA ASN A 84 -8.51 7.47 0.07
C ASN A 84 -8.15 7.14 1.52
N ILE A 85 -8.46 5.91 1.91
CA ILE A 85 -7.96 5.26 3.13
C ILE A 85 -7.29 3.95 2.74
N GLU A 86 -6.29 3.55 3.52
CA GLU A 86 -5.63 2.28 3.43
C GLU A 86 -6.07 1.39 4.60
N LEU A 87 -6.44 0.13 4.33
CA LEU A 87 -6.76 -0.86 5.34
C LEU A 87 -5.77 -2.03 5.26
N ASN A 88 -5.14 -2.33 6.38
CA ASN A 88 -4.08 -3.31 6.50
C ASN A 88 -4.54 -4.60 7.19
N SER A 89 -3.70 -5.62 7.03
CA SER A 89 -3.76 -6.86 7.80
C SER A 89 -2.71 -6.92 8.88
N ILE A 90 -2.97 -7.76 9.87
CA ILE A 90 -1.88 -8.29 10.70
C ILE A 90 -1.04 -9.23 9.80
N PRO A 91 0.29 -9.08 9.74
CA PRO A 91 1.14 -10.00 8.99
C PRO A 91 1.13 -11.41 9.61
N GLU A 92 1.01 -12.43 8.76
CA GLU A 92 0.96 -13.83 9.17
C GLU A 92 2.03 -14.67 8.47
N LYS A 93 2.55 -15.68 9.18
CA LYS A 93 3.48 -16.65 8.58
C LYS A 93 2.77 -17.42 7.48
N LEU A 94 3.42 -17.58 6.32
CA LEU A 94 2.89 -18.30 5.16
C LEU A 94 2.90 -19.83 5.37
N ILE A 95 2.06 -20.31 6.29
CA ILE A 95 1.92 -21.72 6.65
C ILE A 95 0.45 -22.08 6.89
N GLY A 96 0.06 -23.34 6.62
CA GLY A 96 -1.25 -23.87 6.98
C GLY A 96 -2.43 -23.07 6.40
N THR A 97 -3.32 -22.58 7.26
CA THR A 97 -4.57 -21.88 6.90
C THR A 97 -4.40 -20.36 6.70
N VAL A 98 -3.17 -19.89 6.44
CA VAL A 98 -2.83 -18.47 6.37
C VAL A 98 -3.77 -17.64 5.47
N PHE A 99 -4.17 -18.14 4.30
CA PHE A 99 -5.04 -17.38 3.40
C PHE A 99 -6.45 -17.17 3.97
N SER A 100 -6.99 -18.17 4.69
CA SER A 100 -8.27 -18.03 5.38
C SER A 100 -8.18 -17.03 6.53
N ASN A 101 -7.05 -17.02 7.25
CA ASN A 101 -6.82 -16.05 8.32
C ASN A 101 -6.65 -14.63 7.77
N LEU A 102 -5.84 -14.45 6.71
CA LEU A 102 -5.70 -13.18 6.00
C LEU A 102 -7.05 -12.67 5.50
N HIS A 103 -7.85 -13.51 4.82
CA HIS A 103 -9.19 -13.13 4.39
C HIS A 103 -10.10 -12.70 5.55
N LYS A 104 -10.02 -13.41 6.69
CA LYS A 104 -10.77 -13.05 7.90
C LYS A 104 -10.33 -11.70 8.46
N ASN A 105 -9.02 -11.45 8.57
CA ASN A 105 -8.49 -10.16 9.01
C ASN A 105 -8.97 -9.04 8.09
N LEU A 106 -8.89 -9.23 6.76
CA LEU A 106 -9.37 -8.26 5.77
C LEU A 106 -10.84 -7.93 5.98
N SER A 107 -11.65 -8.97 6.06
CA SER A 107 -13.09 -8.84 6.26
C SER A 107 -13.41 -8.09 7.55
N GLN A 108 -12.63 -8.30 8.62
CA GLN A 108 -12.81 -7.61 9.89
C GLN A 108 -12.49 -6.11 9.77
N THR A 109 -11.32 -5.74 9.23
CA THR A 109 -10.93 -4.33 9.07
C THR A 109 -11.89 -3.61 8.13
N TRP A 110 -12.27 -4.25 7.02
CA TRP A 110 -13.25 -3.75 6.06
C TRP A 110 -14.63 -3.52 6.69
N ASN A 111 -15.18 -4.52 7.37
CA ASN A 111 -16.51 -4.42 7.97
C ASN A 111 -16.56 -3.36 9.07
N LYS A 112 -15.47 -3.21 9.84
CA LYS A 112 -15.37 -2.14 10.83
C LYS A 112 -15.40 -0.76 10.16
N ALA A 113 -14.61 -0.56 9.11
CA ALA A 113 -14.62 0.69 8.35
C ALA A 113 -16.00 0.99 7.75
N CYS A 114 -16.64 0.01 7.11
CA CYS A 114 -17.98 0.15 6.52
C CYS A 114 -19.06 0.42 7.57
N THR A 115 -18.98 -0.20 8.75
CA THR A 115 -19.93 0.05 9.84
C THR A 115 -19.74 1.45 10.43
N HIS A 116 -18.49 1.91 10.50
CA HIS A 116 -18.14 3.22 11.04
C HIS A 116 -18.51 4.39 10.11
N SER A 117 -18.66 4.16 8.80
CA SER A 117 -18.83 5.24 7.82
C SER A 117 -20.12 6.07 7.99
N ASN A 118 -21.05 5.65 8.87
CA ASN A 118 -22.30 6.33 9.18
C ASN A 118 -23.13 6.69 7.93
N SER A 119 -24.28 7.33 8.12
CA SER A 119 -25.14 7.77 7.01
C SER A 119 -24.59 8.95 6.20
N GLN A 120 -23.34 9.38 6.42
CA GLN A 120 -22.75 10.54 5.72
C GLN A 120 -21.75 10.14 4.64
N PHE A 121 -21.15 8.95 4.76
CA PHE A 121 -20.17 8.45 3.79
C PHE A 121 -20.39 6.97 3.55
N ARG A 122 -20.10 6.54 2.32
CA ARG A 122 -20.01 5.13 1.95
C ARG A 122 -18.56 4.82 1.63
N ILE A 123 -18.16 3.57 1.83
CA ILE A 123 -16.86 3.09 1.40
C ILE A 123 -17.06 2.34 0.10
N SER A 124 -16.40 2.80 -0.96
CA SER A 124 -16.29 2.07 -2.23
C SER A 124 -14.85 1.61 -2.40
N HIS A 125 -14.64 0.33 -2.74
CA HIS A 125 -13.31 -0.16 -3.04
C HIS A 125 -12.96 0.11 -4.51
N ILE A 126 -11.71 0.48 -4.75
CA ILE A 126 -11.04 0.28 -6.04
C ILE A 126 -9.89 -0.67 -5.73
N SER A 127 -9.89 -1.85 -6.37
CA SER A 127 -8.83 -2.83 -6.14
C SER A 127 -7.50 -2.35 -6.74
N GLY A 128 -6.66 -1.72 -5.93
CA GLY A 128 -5.21 -1.68 -6.11
C GLY A 128 -4.62 -2.91 -5.43
N ILE A 129 -4.22 -3.92 -6.19
CA ILE A 129 -3.50 -5.07 -5.62
C ILE A 129 -2.04 -4.64 -5.40
N GLY A 130 -1.71 -4.19 -4.19
CA GLY A 130 -0.33 -4.02 -3.75
C GLY A 130 0.31 -5.37 -3.44
N ILE A 131 0.94 -6.02 -4.42
CA ILE A 131 1.76 -7.21 -4.15
C ILE A 131 3.12 -6.73 -3.64
N SER A 132 3.33 -6.70 -2.31
CA SER A 132 4.69 -6.67 -1.78
C SER A 132 5.25 -8.10 -1.79
N SER A 133 5.86 -8.48 -2.92
CA SER A 133 6.75 -9.65 -2.99
C SER A 133 8.16 -9.20 -3.35
N PRO A 134 9.20 -9.73 -2.70
CA PRO A 134 10.57 -9.46 -3.09
C PRO A 134 10.92 -10.32 -4.31
N LEU A 135 11.39 -9.67 -5.39
CA LEU A 135 12.08 -10.25 -6.56
C LEU A 135 11.18 -11.12 -7.47
N SER A 136 10.98 -10.79 -8.74
CA SER A 136 12.02 -10.75 -9.77
C SER A 136 11.56 -9.93 -10.98
N ILE A 137 12.45 -9.06 -11.45
CA ILE A 137 12.36 -8.42 -12.76
C ILE A 137 12.95 -9.42 -13.75
N ASN A 138 12.16 -9.91 -14.68
CA ASN A 138 12.66 -10.35 -15.98
C ASN A 138 11.87 -9.59 -17.05
N SER A 139 12.48 -8.51 -17.51
CA SER A 139 12.07 -7.80 -18.72
C SER A 139 12.41 -8.64 -19.94
N SER A 140 11.40 -9.21 -20.58
CA SER A 140 11.48 -9.63 -21.97
C SER A 140 10.28 -9.04 -22.70
N ASN A 141 10.56 -8.10 -23.59
CA ASN A 141 9.63 -7.63 -24.60
C ASN A 141 9.03 -8.83 -25.35
N ASP A 142 7.71 -8.83 -25.55
CA ASP A 142 7.20 -9.04 -26.91
C ASP A 142 5.80 -8.46 -27.08
N CYS A 143 5.75 -7.48 -27.96
CA CYS A 143 4.56 -6.85 -28.48
C CYS A 143 4.10 -7.67 -29.68
N GLN A 144 3.03 -8.46 -29.56
CA GLN A 144 2.19 -8.81 -30.72
C GLN A 144 0.71 -8.95 -30.33
N LEU A 145 -0.02 -7.88 -30.63
CA LEU A 145 -1.43 -7.93 -30.99
C LEU A 145 -1.62 -8.88 -32.18
N SER A 146 -2.29 -10.03 -32.00
CA SER A 146 -3.05 -10.62 -33.09
C SER A 146 -4.14 -11.59 -32.61
N LYS A 147 -5.33 -11.39 -33.19
CA LYS A 147 -6.45 -12.32 -33.38
C LYS A 147 -7.47 -12.47 -32.24
N CYS A 148 -8.46 -11.57 -32.30
CA CYS A 148 -9.86 -12.01 -32.25
C CYS A 148 -10.10 -13.01 -33.39
N MET A 149 -10.56 -14.20 -33.02
CA MET A 149 -11.47 -15.01 -33.80
C MET A 149 -12.40 -15.72 -32.83
#